data_AF-A0A947IIE5-F1
#
_entry.id   AF-A0A947IIE5-F1
#
_cell.length_a   1.000
_cell.length_b   1.000
_cell.length_c   1.000
_cell.angle_alpha   90.00
_cell.angle_beta   90.00
_cell.angle_gamma   90.00
#
_symmetry.space_group_name_H-M   'P 1'
#
loop_
_entity.id
_entity.type
_entity.pdbx_description
1 polymer ?
#
loop_
_entity_poly.entity_id
_entity_poly.type
_entity_poly.pdbx_seq_one_letter_code
_entity_poly.pdbx_strand_id
1 'polypeptide(L)'
;DESNADFSIQAVQTVFHESFESGAPSWTHAAASGGWVDDWHISSERRRTGTYSYKCGDPGAGTYHNLCDAWLTSPTIANLPADATLQFYHQIESELSSAFPDSAYDGGLIEISVDGGAFTRITPMQGYPKTIRFTAGGGNPYTGPLPGVPCFAGDILSWTPVEIDLAAYAGQTIQLRWRFASDAGTADEGWYVDDVKIFAPAAEEFNVTVASSGADIILRWANLGYPFYRVYHASSASGPFELLDWTSATEMTIVNGTSELKKFYYVVGWDGD
;
A
#
# COMPACT_ATOMS: atom_id res chain seq x y z
N ASP A 1 34.16 26.76 -11.03
CA ASP A 1 33.92 25.30 -11.02
C ASP A 1 32.53 25.03 -10.50
N GLU A 2 31.55 25.11 -11.39
CA GLU A 2 30.22 24.59 -11.11
C GLU A 2 30.30 23.09 -11.37
N SER A 3 30.30 22.29 -10.30
CA SER A 3 30.21 20.85 -10.42
C SER A 3 28.86 20.51 -11.03
N ASN A 4 28.87 19.80 -12.16
CA ASN A 4 27.71 19.06 -12.65
C ASN A 4 27.19 18.19 -11.50
N ALA A 5 26.13 18.64 -10.83
CA ALA A 5 25.35 17.78 -9.99
C ALA A 5 24.46 16.97 -10.93
N ASP A 6 24.67 15.64 -10.93
CA ASP A 6 23.77 14.70 -11.57
C ASP A 6 22.45 14.74 -10.81
N PHE A 7 21.46 15.45 -11.36
CA PHE A 7 20.09 15.48 -10.87
C PHE A 7 19.23 14.62 -11.79
N SER A 8 18.59 13.59 -11.24
CA SER A 8 17.53 12.85 -11.92
C SER A 8 16.21 13.09 -11.21
N ILE A 9 15.19 13.50 -11.95
CA ILE A 9 13.83 13.69 -11.44
C ILE A 9 12.92 12.77 -12.22
N GLN A 10 12.16 11.96 -11.50
CA GLN A 10 11.09 11.16 -12.08
C GLN A 10 9.77 11.76 -11.61
N ALA A 11 8.95 12.19 -12.58
CA ALA A 11 7.54 12.38 -12.30
C ALA A 11 6.95 11.03 -11.94
N VAL A 12 6.03 10.98 -10.97
CA VAL A 12 5.30 9.76 -10.66
C VAL A 12 3.91 9.85 -11.29
N GLN A 13 3.55 8.84 -12.07
CA GLN A 13 2.21 8.68 -12.61
C GLN A 13 1.38 7.76 -11.70
N THR A 14 0.10 8.08 -11.53
CA THR A 14 -0.86 7.17 -10.91
C THR A 14 -1.32 6.16 -11.95
N VAL A 15 -1.01 4.89 -11.73
CA VAL A 15 -1.37 3.77 -12.62
C VAL A 15 -2.75 3.24 -12.27
N PHE A 16 -3.06 3.21 -10.98
CA PHE A 16 -4.33 2.74 -10.44
C PHE A 16 -4.63 3.50 -9.15
N HIS A 17 -5.90 3.78 -8.90
CA HIS A 17 -6.36 4.41 -7.67
C HIS A 17 -7.77 3.92 -7.31
N GLU A 18 -7.97 3.57 -6.05
CA GLU A 18 -9.26 3.24 -5.45
C GLU A 18 -9.33 3.81 -4.04
N SER A 19 -10.28 4.71 -3.80
CA SER A 19 -10.60 5.27 -2.48
C SER A 19 -11.85 4.64 -1.85
N PHE A 20 -12.49 3.68 -2.53
CA PHE A 20 -13.73 3.01 -2.10
C PHE A 20 -14.99 3.89 -2.01
N GLU A 21 -14.87 5.20 -2.20
CA GLU A 21 -15.97 6.18 -2.15
C GLU A 21 -17.08 5.94 -3.19
N SER A 22 -16.76 5.22 -4.26
CA SER A 22 -17.70 4.86 -5.34
C SER A 22 -18.35 3.48 -5.15
N GLY A 23 -18.11 2.82 -4.00
CA GLY A 23 -18.61 1.48 -3.69
C GLY A 23 -17.83 0.34 -4.37
N ALA A 24 -16.68 0.65 -4.98
CA ALA A 24 -15.74 -0.31 -5.55
C ALA A 24 -16.38 -1.37 -6.50
N PRO A 25 -17.19 -0.97 -7.49
CA PRO A 25 -18.04 -1.91 -8.24
C PRO A 25 -17.28 -2.96 -9.08
N SER A 26 -15.99 -2.77 -9.29
CA SER A 26 -15.12 -3.71 -10.02
C SER A 26 -14.25 -4.57 -9.09
N TRP A 27 -14.34 -4.36 -7.78
CA TRP A 27 -13.72 -5.21 -6.77
C TRP A 27 -14.65 -6.37 -6.44
N THR A 28 -14.05 -7.50 -6.09
CA THR A 28 -14.79 -8.71 -5.74
C THR A 28 -14.24 -9.29 -4.46
N HIS A 29 -15.11 -9.93 -3.66
CA HIS A 29 -14.70 -10.65 -2.49
C HIS A 29 -15.47 -11.96 -2.36
N ALA A 30 -14.84 -12.95 -1.73
CA ALA A 30 -15.47 -14.22 -1.40
C ALA A 30 -14.66 -14.96 -0.33
N ALA A 31 -15.28 -16.01 0.23
CA ALA A 31 -14.57 -17.00 1.00
C ALA A 31 -13.55 -17.75 0.10
N ALA A 32 -12.35 -18.00 0.62
CA ALA A 32 -11.28 -18.68 -0.10
C ALA A 32 -11.52 -20.19 -0.24
N SER A 33 -12.29 -20.80 0.66
CA SER A 33 -12.67 -22.21 0.57
C SER A 33 -14.03 -22.50 1.20
N GLY A 34 -14.64 -23.63 0.82
CA GLY A 34 -15.98 -24.00 1.29
C GLY A 34 -16.01 -24.25 2.81
N GLY A 35 -16.99 -23.66 3.49
CA GLY A 35 -17.16 -23.77 4.94
C GLY A 35 -16.52 -22.62 5.75
N TRP A 36 -15.85 -21.68 5.07
CA TRP A 36 -15.31 -20.46 5.68
C TRP A 36 -16.22 -19.26 5.39
N VAL A 37 -16.15 -18.26 6.25
CA VAL A 37 -16.94 -17.04 6.16
C VAL A 37 -16.20 -15.95 5.38
N ASP A 38 -16.97 -15.14 4.67
CA ASP A 38 -16.53 -13.91 4.03
C ASP A 38 -17.14 -12.71 4.74
N ASP A 39 -16.27 -11.88 5.30
CA ASP A 39 -16.64 -10.67 6.04
C ASP A 39 -16.20 -9.38 5.33
N TRP A 40 -15.67 -9.47 4.11
CA TRP A 40 -15.31 -8.29 3.35
C TRP A 40 -16.57 -7.51 2.92
N HIS A 41 -16.59 -6.20 3.16
CA HIS A 41 -17.64 -5.28 2.71
C HIS A 41 -17.15 -3.83 2.73
N ILE A 42 -17.83 -2.94 2.00
CA ILE A 42 -17.64 -1.48 2.14
C ILE A 42 -18.19 -1.03 3.50
N SER A 43 -17.38 -0.31 4.26
CA SER A 43 -17.72 0.15 5.62
C SER A 43 -17.47 1.64 5.80
N SER A 44 -18.28 2.27 6.65
CA SER A 44 -18.08 3.65 7.12
C SER A 44 -17.60 3.71 8.59
N GLU A 45 -17.32 2.56 9.22
CA GLU A 45 -16.95 2.48 10.65
C GLU A 45 -15.59 3.16 10.89
N ARG A 46 -14.60 2.79 10.08
CA ARG A 46 -13.29 3.46 10.00
C ARG A 46 -12.99 3.80 8.55
N ARG A 47 -12.36 4.96 8.35
CA ARG A 47 -11.91 5.46 7.05
C ARG A 47 -10.70 6.36 7.24
N ARG A 48 -9.82 6.40 6.26
CA ARG A 48 -8.64 7.26 6.27
C ARG A 48 -9.00 8.63 5.69
N THR A 49 -9.62 8.62 4.52
CA THR A 49 -10.14 9.79 3.81
C THR A 49 -11.64 9.58 3.56
N GLY A 50 -12.33 10.60 3.03
CA GLY A 50 -13.73 10.45 2.60
C GLY A 50 -14.70 9.89 3.66
N THR A 51 -15.50 8.91 3.23
CA THR A 51 -16.61 8.31 3.97
C THR A 51 -16.41 6.82 4.21
N TYR A 52 -15.75 6.12 3.29
CA TYR A 52 -15.75 4.66 3.22
C TYR A 52 -14.33 4.10 3.20
N SER A 53 -14.20 2.87 3.67
CA SER A 53 -13.08 1.99 3.41
C SER A 53 -13.61 0.57 3.14
N TYR A 54 -12.74 -0.38 2.80
CA TYR A 54 -13.11 -1.79 2.78
C TYR A 54 -12.74 -2.47 4.10
N LYS A 55 -13.70 -3.16 4.73
CA LYS A 55 -13.52 -3.85 6.01
C LYS A 55 -13.73 -5.34 5.85
N CYS A 56 -12.85 -6.16 6.42
CA CYS A 56 -13.09 -7.55 6.77
C CYS A 56 -13.46 -7.63 8.26
N GLY A 57 -14.74 -7.76 8.58
CA GLY A 57 -15.26 -7.90 9.94
C GLY A 57 -16.78 -7.68 10.02
N ASP A 58 -17.32 -7.44 11.21
CA ASP A 58 -18.74 -7.10 11.38
C ASP A 58 -19.12 -5.82 10.60
N PRO A 59 -20.34 -5.73 10.01
CA PRO A 59 -20.82 -4.53 9.34
C PRO A 59 -20.86 -3.23 10.17
N GLY A 60 -20.84 -3.32 11.50
CA GLY A 60 -20.72 -2.19 12.42
C GLY A 60 -19.46 -2.28 13.28
N ALA A 61 -19.59 -1.93 14.57
CA ALA A 61 -18.48 -1.91 15.53
C ALA A 61 -18.20 -3.29 16.17
N GLY A 62 -18.76 -4.38 15.64
CA GLY A 62 -18.50 -5.74 16.11
C GLY A 62 -17.18 -6.32 15.60
N THR A 63 -16.99 -7.62 15.85
CA THR A 63 -15.78 -8.37 15.50
C THR A 63 -15.97 -9.23 14.25
N TYR A 64 -14.90 -9.66 13.59
CA TYR A 64 -14.98 -10.67 12.52
C TYR A 64 -15.54 -12.00 13.02
N HIS A 65 -16.02 -12.84 12.11
CA HIS A 65 -16.42 -14.19 12.42
C HIS A 65 -15.22 -15.12 12.62
N ASN A 66 -15.38 -16.08 13.53
CA ASN A 66 -14.51 -17.24 13.58
C ASN A 66 -14.62 -18.02 12.27
N LEU A 67 -13.55 -18.71 11.89
CA LEU A 67 -13.46 -19.42 10.62
C LEU A 67 -13.71 -18.51 9.42
N CYS A 68 -13.20 -17.27 9.49
CA CYS A 68 -13.08 -16.40 8.33
C CYS A 68 -11.86 -16.81 7.52
N ASP A 69 -12.03 -16.93 6.20
CA ASP A 69 -10.93 -17.06 5.25
C ASP A 69 -11.41 -16.44 3.96
N ALA A 70 -11.13 -15.16 3.81
CA ALA A 70 -11.80 -14.34 2.84
C ALA A 70 -10.81 -13.44 2.12
N TRP A 71 -11.07 -13.22 0.84
CA TRP A 71 -10.25 -12.35 0.01
C TRP A 71 -11.07 -11.21 -0.54
N LEU A 72 -10.43 -10.05 -0.67
CA LEU A 72 -10.84 -8.91 -1.47
C LEU A 72 -9.86 -8.79 -2.63
N THR A 73 -10.35 -8.83 -3.87
CA THR A 73 -9.55 -8.82 -5.10
C THR A 73 -9.83 -7.56 -5.92
N SER A 74 -8.76 -6.90 -6.36
CA SER A 74 -8.83 -5.74 -7.26
C SER A 74 -9.29 -6.11 -8.67
N PRO A 75 -9.68 -5.14 -9.50
CA PRO A 75 -9.76 -5.34 -10.95
C PRO A 75 -8.39 -5.73 -11.54
N THR A 76 -8.39 -6.21 -12.78
CA THR A 76 -7.15 -6.42 -13.56
C THR A 76 -6.49 -5.08 -13.89
N ILE A 77 -5.18 -5.00 -13.65
CA ILE A 77 -4.34 -3.85 -13.96
C ILE A 77 -3.36 -4.30 -15.03
N ALA A 78 -3.62 -3.90 -16.27
CA ALA A 78 -2.85 -4.31 -17.44
C ALA A 78 -1.64 -3.39 -17.69
N ASN A 79 -0.61 -3.94 -18.34
CA ASN A 79 0.59 -3.20 -18.76
C ASN A 79 1.25 -2.43 -17.60
N LEU A 80 1.50 -3.13 -16.49
CA LEU A 80 2.10 -2.51 -15.31
C LEU A 80 3.42 -1.80 -15.68
N PRO A 81 3.62 -0.51 -15.35
CA PRO A 81 4.86 0.18 -15.68
C PRO A 81 6.08 -0.41 -14.95
N ALA A 82 7.27 -0.13 -15.49
CA ALA A 82 8.52 -0.39 -14.78
C ALA A 82 8.56 0.41 -13.47
N ASP A 83 9.23 -0.16 -12.46
CA ASP A 83 9.40 0.46 -11.13
C ASP A 83 8.09 0.86 -10.44
N ALA A 84 6.99 0.17 -10.78
CA ALA A 84 5.70 0.37 -10.13
C ALA A 84 5.76 -0.04 -8.65
N THR A 85 5.07 0.74 -7.81
CA THR A 85 4.89 0.50 -6.37
C THR A 85 3.41 0.52 -6.04
N LEU A 86 2.96 -0.49 -5.31
CA LEU A 86 1.66 -0.47 -4.63
C LEU A 86 1.82 0.26 -3.31
N GLN A 87 0.89 1.16 -3.00
CA GLN A 87 0.66 1.71 -1.68
C GLN A 87 -0.82 1.55 -1.31
N PHE A 88 -1.10 1.23 -0.06
CA PHE A 88 -2.42 1.37 0.53
C PHE A 88 -2.27 1.71 2.00
N TYR A 89 -3.36 2.13 2.64
CA TYR A 89 -3.40 2.34 4.07
C TYR A 89 -4.26 1.30 4.73
N HIS A 90 -3.86 0.89 5.94
CA HIS A 90 -4.66 -0.05 6.70
C HIS A 90 -4.71 0.25 8.19
N GLN A 91 -5.73 -0.30 8.82
CA GLN A 91 -5.76 -0.58 10.25
C GLN A 91 -6.14 -2.04 10.43
N ILE A 92 -5.57 -2.72 11.42
CA ILE A 92 -5.94 -4.10 11.75
C ILE A 92 -6.00 -4.27 13.26
N GLU A 93 -6.99 -5.03 13.72
CA GLU A 93 -7.15 -5.54 15.08
C GLU A 93 -7.46 -7.04 14.95
N SER A 94 -6.55 -7.89 15.44
CA SER A 94 -6.62 -9.35 15.23
C SER A 94 -5.83 -10.13 16.28
N GLU A 95 -6.24 -11.40 16.50
CA GLU A 95 -5.78 -12.16 17.66
C GLU A 95 -4.27 -12.47 17.59
N LEU A 96 -3.51 -11.94 18.56
CA LEU A 96 -2.12 -12.27 18.77
C LEU A 96 -1.94 -13.50 19.67
N SER A 97 -0.82 -14.20 19.50
CA SER A 97 -0.43 -15.23 20.46
C SER A 97 0.15 -14.62 21.73
N SER A 98 -0.51 -14.83 22.86
CA SER A 98 0.03 -14.45 24.18
C SER A 98 1.28 -15.23 24.59
N ALA A 99 1.54 -16.39 23.99
CA ALA A 99 2.68 -17.24 24.31
C ALA A 99 3.88 -17.06 23.36
N PHE A 100 3.67 -16.50 22.17
CA PHE A 100 4.68 -16.38 21.12
C PHE A 100 4.66 -14.97 20.54
N PRO A 101 5.54 -14.06 21.01
CA PRO A 101 5.47 -12.63 20.68
C PRO A 101 5.51 -12.29 19.19
N ASP A 102 6.14 -13.12 18.36
CA ASP A 102 6.26 -12.92 16.92
C ASP A 102 5.15 -13.63 16.11
N SER A 103 4.12 -14.12 16.80
CA SER A 103 3.07 -14.92 16.19
C SER A 103 1.66 -14.38 16.44
N ALA A 104 0.78 -14.70 15.50
CA ALA A 104 -0.64 -14.43 15.57
C ALA A 104 -1.44 -15.70 15.29
N TYR A 105 -2.70 -15.74 15.73
CA TYR A 105 -3.65 -16.76 15.27
C TYR A 105 -4.37 -16.28 14.01
N ASP A 106 -4.67 -14.99 13.97
CA ASP A 106 -5.47 -14.37 12.93
C ASP A 106 -4.69 -13.24 12.26
N GLY A 107 -4.98 -12.95 11.00
CA GLY A 107 -4.28 -11.88 10.30
C GLY A 107 -4.48 -11.82 8.79
N GLY A 108 -3.87 -10.81 8.21
CA GLY A 108 -4.00 -10.45 6.81
C GLY A 108 -2.69 -10.56 6.01
N LEU A 109 -2.78 -10.88 4.72
CA LEU A 109 -1.67 -10.79 3.78
C LEU A 109 -2.10 -10.25 2.42
N ILE A 110 -1.11 -9.92 1.59
CA ILE A 110 -1.28 -9.50 0.21
C ILE A 110 -0.80 -10.59 -0.73
N GLU A 111 -1.60 -10.86 -1.75
CA GLU A 111 -1.31 -11.79 -2.84
C GLU A 111 -1.40 -11.06 -4.19
N ILE A 112 -0.68 -11.58 -5.18
CA ILE A 112 -0.72 -11.12 -6.57
C ILE A 112 -0.99 -12.30 -7.50
N SER A 113 -1.85 -12.09 -8.48
CA SER A 113 -1.99 -12.94 -9.65
C SER A 113 -1.36 -12.25 -10.85
N VAL A 114 -0.62 -12.99 -11.65
CA VAL A 114 0.09 -12.49 -12.84
C VAL A 114 -0.45 -13.22 -14.08
N ASP A 115 -0.88 -12.46 -15.08
CA ASP A 115 -1.46 -12.91 -16.34
C ASP A 115 -2.59 -13.95 -16.17
N GLY A 116 -3.41 -13.77 -15.13
CA GLY A 116 -4.53 -14.66 -14.79
C GLY A 116 -4.12 -15.99 -14.15
N GLY A 117 -2.87 -16.11 -13.69
CA GLY A 117 -2.36 -17.26 -12.97
C GLY A 117 -2.92 -17.41 -11.54
N ALA A 118 -2.35 -18.36 -10.80
CA ALA A 118 -2.68 -18.52 -9.39
C ALA A 118 -2.17 -17.32 -8.58
N PHE A 119 -2.93 -16.94 -7.55
CA PHE A 119 -2.48 -15.93 -6.58
C PHE A 119 -1.31 -16.46 -5.75
N THR A 120 -0.28 -15.63 -5.59
CA THR A 120 0.89 -15.92 -4.77
C THR A 120 1.16 -14.75 -3.84
N ARG A 121 1.62 -15.03 -2.61
CA ARG A 121 1.92 -13.99 -1.62
C ARG A 121 3.04 -13.07 -2.09
N ILE A 122 2.84 -11.76 -1.90
CA ILE A 122 3.87 -10.73 -1.99
C ILE A 122 4.17 -10.10 -0.63
N THR A 123 5.35 -9.51 -0.51
CA THR A 123 5.90 -9.05 0.77
C THR A 123 6.01 -7.53 0.79
N PRO A 124 5.45 -6.85 1.81
CA PRO A 124 5.69 -5.44 2.06
C PRO A 124 7.16 -5.08 2.14
N MET A 125 7.53 -3.88 1.73
CA MET A 125 8.91 -3.38 1.83
C MET A 125 9.42 -3.40 3.27
N GLN A 126 8.54 -3.13 4.24
CA GLN A 126 8.85 -3.20 5.68
C GLN A 126 8.74 -4.64 6.25
N GLY A 127 8.35 -5.61 5.43
CA GLY A 127 8.03 -6.97 5.85
C GLY A 127 6.69 -7.09 6.58
N TYR A 128 6.31 -8.33 6.89
CA TYR A 128 5.16 -8.63 7.74
C TYR A 128 5.59 -8.67 9.22
N PRO A 129 4.82 -8.07 10.15
CA PRO A 129 5.21 -7.98 11.55
C PRO A 129 5.02 -9.28 12.34
N LYS A 130 4.20 -10.22 11.85
CA LYS A 130 3.84 -11.47 12.54
C LYS A 130 3.82 -12.66 11.58
N THR A 131 3.74 -13.86 12.16
CA THR A 131 3.53 -15.12 11.43
C THR A 131 2.37 -15.91 12.06
N ILE A 132 1.45 -16.40 11.24
CA ILE A 132 0.33 -17.23 11.71
C ILE A 132 0.86 -18.54 12.31
N ARG A 133 0.33 -18.97 13.46
CA ARG A 133 0.80 -20.18 14.17
C ARG A 133 0.46 -21.47 13.45
N PHE A 134 1.25 -22.51 13.71
CA PHE A 134 0.97 -23.89 13.27
C PHE A 134 0.08 -24.67 14.25
N THR A 135 0.00 -24.25 15.52
CA THR A 135 -0.90 -24.84 16.53
C THR A 135 -1.38 -23.74 17.49
N ALA A 136 -2.69 -23.64 17.73
CA ALA A 136 -3.20 -23.08 18.98
C ALA A 136 -2.70 -23.97 20.13
N GLY A 137 -2.22 -23.37 21.23
CA GLY A 137 -1.61 -24.12 22.33
C GLY A 137 -2.48 -25.30 22.81
N GLY A 138 -1.86 -26.33 23.40
CA GLY A 138 -2.59 -27.45 24.02
C GLY A 138 -3.01 -28.58 23.08
N GLY A 139 -2.46 -28.67 21.86
CA GLY A 139 -2.76 -29.75 20.91
C GLY A 139 -4.06 -29.55 20.13
N ASN A 140 -4.63 -28.34 20.15
CA ASN A 140 -5.74 -27.96 19.29
C ASN A 140 -5.23 -27.73 17.85
N PRO A 141 -5.65 -28.54 16.86
CA PRO A 141 -5.13 -28.46 15.49
C PRO A 141 -5.73 -27.32 14.66
N TYR A 142 -6.69 -26.55 15.17
CA TYR A 142 -7.30 -25.46 14.40
C TYR A 142 -6.42 -24.21 14.46
N THR A 143 -5.71 -23.91 13.37
CA THR A 143 -4.81 -22.75 13.24
C THR A 143 -5.15 -21.84 12.09
N GLY A 144 -6.45 -21.79 11.78
CA GLY A 144 -6.91 -21.21 10.54
C GLY A 144 -6.31 -21.92 9.31
N PRO A 145 -6.52 -21.36 8.11
CA PRO A 145 -6.08 -21.95 6.85
C PRO A 145 -4.66 -21.56 6.43
N LEU A 146 -3.99 -20.69 7.20
CA LEU A 146 -2.71 -20.07 6.82
C LEU A 146 -1.53 -20.37 7.77
N PRO A 147 -1.35 -21.60 8.27
CA PRO A 147 -0.30 -21.89 9.25
C PRO A 147 1.10 -21.59 8.71
N GLY A 148 1.90 -20.86 9.48
CA GLY A 148 3.29 -20.50 9.12
C GLY A 148 3.42 -19.36 8.12
N VAL A 149 2.32 -18.69 7.77
CA VAL A 149 2.30 -17.60 6.79
C VAL A 149 2.58 -16.26 7.48
N PRO A 150 3.63 -15.52 7.10
CA PRO A 150 3.79 -14.12 7.45
C PRO A 150 2.55 -13.26 7.14
N CYS A 151 2.16 -12.41 8.09
CA CYS A 151 0.93 -11.63 8.05
C CYS A 151 1.04 -10.31 8.81
N PHE A 152 0.15 -9.38 8.48
CA PHE A 152 -0.25 -8.30 9.36
C PHE A 152 -1.16 -8.86 10.44
N ALA A 153 -0.94 -8.50 11.70
CA ALA A 153 -1.77 -8.91 12.82
C ALA A 153 -1.55 -8.03 14.06
N GLY A 154 -2.41 -8.20 15.07
CA GLY A 154 -2.42 -7.40 16.29
C GLY A 154 -3.06 -6.03 16.09
N ASP A 155 -2.61 -5.05 16.86
CA ASP A 155 -3.25 -3.73 16.99
C ASP A 155 -2.51 -2.65 16.19
N ILE A 156 -2.77 -2.58 14.88
CA ILE A 156 -2.35 -1.44 14.05
C ILE A 156 -3.52 -0.45 13.98
N LEU A 157 -3.65 0.36 15.03
CA LEU A 157 -4.83 1.22 15.26
C LEU A 157 -4.76 2.58 14.56
N SER A 158 -3.60 2.95 14.03
CA SER A 158 -3.42 4.15 13.22
C SER A 158 -3.35 3.76 11.75
N TRP A 159 -3.95 4.56 10.87
CA TRP A 159 -3.89 4.34 9.42
C TRP A 159 -2.43 4.35 8.96
N THR A 160 -1.90 3.15 8.72
CA THR A 160 -0.48 2.93 8.45
C THR A 160 -0.30 2.62 6.97
N PRO A 161 0.63 3.30 6.27
CA PRO A 161 0.92 2.97 4.89
C PRO A 161 1.61 1.61 4.80
N VAL A 162 1.24 0.83 3.80
CA VAL A 162 1.94 -0.37 3.35
C VAL A 162 2.41 -0.12 1.93
N GLU A 163 3.69 -0.37 1.67
CA GLU A 163 4.27 -0.25 0.33
C GLU A 163 4.82 -1.59 -0.13
N ILE A 164 4.56 -1.95 -1.40
CA ILE A 164 5.08 -3.17 -2.03
C ILE A 164 5.71 -2.83 -3.36
N ASP A 165 6.95 -3.27 -3.55
CA ASP A 165 7.66 -3.18 -4.83
C ASP A 165 7.03 -4.13 -5.84
N LEU A 166 6.59 -3.59 -6.98
CA LEU A 166 6.02 -4.35 -8.09
C LEU A 166 6.91 -4.33 -9.35
N ALA A 167 8.14 -3.83 -9.27
CA ALA A 167 9.05 -3.72 -10.42
C ALA A 167 9.26 -5.06 -11.14
N ALA A 168 9.26 -6.17 -10.41
CA ALA A 168 9.39 -7.53 -10.97
C ALA A 168 8.23 -7.94 -11.90
N TYR A 169 7.10 -7.22 -11.87
CA TYR A 169 5.90 -7.50 -12.67
C TYR A 169 5.70 -6.51 -13.83
N ALA A 170 6.70 -5.69 -14.13
CA ALA A 170 6.65 -4.73 -15.23
C ALA A 170 6.26 -5.40 -16.57
N GLY A 171 5.38 -4.75 -17.31
CA GLY A 171 4.83 -5.21 -18.58
C GLY A 171 3.73 -6.28 -18.47
N GLN A 172 3.48 -6.84 -17.29
CA GLN A 172 2.49 -7.90 -17.10
C GLN A 172 1.11 -7.33 -16.75
N THR A 173 0.09 -8.19 -16.82
CA THR A 173 -1.24 -7.89 -16.28
C THR A 173 -1.36 -8.49 -14.88
N ILE A 174 -1.68 -7.68 -13.88
CA ILE A 174 -1.75 -8.14 -12.48
C ILE A 174 -3.16 -8.00 -11.90
N GLN A 175 -3.44 -8.77 -10.86
CA GLN A 175 -4.53 -8.53 -9.89
C GLN A 175 -3.95 -8.64 -8.49
N LEU A 176 -4.38 -7.74 -7.60
CA LEU A 176 -3.96 -7.71 -6.21
C LEU A 176 -5.09 -8.24 -5.33
N ARG A 177 -4.72 -8.92 -4.24
CA ARG A 177 -5.66 -9.52 -3.32
C ARG A 177 -5.24 -9.31 -1.88
N TRP A 178 -6.17 -8.84 -1.07
CA TRP A 178 -6.06 -8.76 0.40
C TRP A 178 -6.79 -9.97 0.95
N ARG A 179 -6.06 -10.86 1.64
CA ARG A 179 -6.64 -12.07 2.24
C ARG A 179 -6.54 -12.00 3.74
N PHE A 180 -7.67 -12.11 4.42
CA PHE A 180 -7.76 -12.21 5.87
C PHE A 180 -8.15 -13.63 6.26
N ALA A 181 -7.58 -14.14 7.34
CA ALA A 181 -8.05 -15.39 7.91
C ALA A 181 -8.04 -15.36 9.45
N SER A 182 -9.01 -16.05 10.03
CA SER A 182 -9.12 -16.30 11.47
C SER A 182 -9.22 -17.79 11.77
N ASP A 183 -8.88 -18.18 13.00
CA ASP A 183 -9.12 -19.53 13.49
C ASP A 183 -10.53 -19.66 14.12
N ALA A 184 -10.74 -20.67 14.98
CA ALA A 184 -12.02 -20.91 15.64
C ALA A 184 -12.16 -20.16 16.99
N GLY A 185 -11.20 -19.30 17.32
CA GLY A 185 -10.90 -18.75 18.63
C GLY A 185 -11.46 -17.35 18.85
N THR A 186 -10.60 -16.44 19.30
CA THR A 186 -11.02 -15.08 19.67
C THR A 186 -11.07 -14.23 18.41
N ALA A 187 -12.13 -13.43 18.27
CA ALA A 187 -12.21 -12.44 17.22
C ALA A 187 -12.10 -11.01 17.77
N ASP A 188 -11.55 -10.13 16.94
CA ASP A 188 -11.39 -8.70 17.17
C ASP A 188 -12.04 -7.90 16.03
N GLU A 189 -11.83 -6.59 15.94
CA GLU A 189 -12.56 -5.74 14.99
C GLU A 189 -12.30 -6.08 13.50
N GLY A 190 -11.09 -6.57 13.19
CA GLY A 190 -10.73 -7.05 11.86
C GLY A 190 -9.83 -6.11 11.08
N TRP A 191 -9.92 -6.15 9.76
CA TRP A 191 -8.97 -5.48 8.86
C TRP A 191 -9.65 -4.45 7.97
N TYR A 192 -9.19 -3.21 8.03
CA TYR A 192 -9.59 -2.11 7.17
C TYR A 192 -8.50 -1.81 6.13
N VAL A 193 -8.91 -1.57 4.88
CA VAL A 193 -8.05 -1.19 3.75
C VAL A 193 -8.64 0.06 3.09
N ASP A 194 -7.79 1.05 2.82
CA ASP A 194 -8.22 2.32 2.24
C ASP A 194 -7.12 2.95 1.37
N ASP A 195 -7.50 3.90 0.52
CA ASP A 195 -6.62 4.67 -0.37
C ASP A 195 -5.60 3.80 -1.12
N VAL A 196 -6.09 2.82 -1.88
CA VAL A 196 -5.24 1.91 -2.65
C VAL A 196 -4.74 2.63 -3.90
N LYS A 197 -3.42 2.69 -4.07
CA LYS A 197 -2.77 3.34 -5.20
C LYS A 197 -1.66 2.47 -5.77
N ILE A 198 -1.60 2.34 -7.09
CA ILE A 198 -0.37 1.96 -7.77
C ILE A 198 0.18 3.20 -8.45
N PHE A 199 1.46 3.45 -8.23
CA PHE A 199 2.16 4.53 -8.88
C PHE A 199 3.50 4.04 -9.41
N ALA A 200 4.02 4.71 -10.43
CA ALA A 200 5.29 4.36 -11.03
C ALA A 200 5.99 5.64 -11.49
N PRO A 201 7.30 5.62 -11.72
CA PRO A 201 7.93 6.62 -12.56
C PRO A 201 7.16 6.75 -13.87
N ALA A 202 6.85 7.96 -14.27
CA ALA A 202 6.30 8.21 -15.57
C ALA A 202 7.37 7.88 -16.62
N ALA A 203 6.96 7.19 -17.68
CA ALA A 203 7.84 6.77 -18.77
C ALA A 203 8.40 7.95 -19.59
N GLU A 204 7.87 9.16 -19.35
CA GLU A 204 8.45 10.40 -19.83
C GLU A 204 9.40 10.91 -18.74
N GLU A 205 10.68 11.08 -19.08
CA GLU A 205 11.45 12.20 -18.52
C GLU A 205 10.68 13.47 -18.89
N PHE A 206 9.67 13.83 -18.09
CA PHE A 206 9.11 15.16 -18.21
C PHE A 206 10.30 16.09 -18.02
N ASN A 207 10.54 16.98 -18.98
CA ASN A 207 11.65 17.93 -18.96
C ASN A 207 11.63 18.72 -17.66
N VAL A 208 12.17 18.14 -16.59
CA VAL A 208 12.26 18.79 -15.30
C VAL A 208 13.59 19.50 -15.30
N THR A 209 13.54 20.81 -15.47
CA THR A 209 14.76 21.60 -15.44
C THR A 209 15.10 21.88 -14.00
N VAL A 210 16.28 21.47 -13.58
CA VAL A 210 16.90 21.92 -12.34
C VAL A 210 17.81 23.09 -12.67
N ALA A 211 17.64 24.20 -11.96
CA ALA A 211 18.53 25.34 -12.05
C ALA A 211 18.92 25.78 -10.65
N SER A 212 20.19 26.08 -10.43
CA SER A 212 20.62 26.81 -9.24
C SER A 212 20.45 28.31 -9.45
N SER A 213 19.99 29.02 -8.42
CA SER A 213 20.00 30.48 -8.37
C SER A 213 20.64 30.92 -7.06
N GLY A 214 21.95 31.14 -7.08
CA GLY A 214 22.71 31.33 -5.84
C GLY A 214 22.73 30.05 -5.01
N ALA A 215 22.27 30.12 -3.76
CA ALA A 215 22.20 28.96 -2.87
C ALA A 215 20.96 28.08 -3.10
N ASP A 216 19.98 28.57 -3.85
CA ASP A 216 18.67 27.95 -4.02
C ASP A 216 18.66 26.99 -5.21
N ILE A 217 17.81 25.97 -5.13
CA ILE A 217 17.50 25.06 -6.24
C ILE A 217 16.10 25.35 -6.73
N ILE A 218 15.93 25.52 -8.04
CA ILE A 218 14.64 25.72 -8.68
C ILE A 218 14.32 24.50 -9.52
N LEU A 219 13.23 23.83 -9.17
CA LEU A 219 12.65 22.70 -9.88
C LEU A 219 11.50 23.21 -10.73
N ARG A 220 11.42 22.79 -12.00
CA ARG A 220 10.28 23.09 -12.88
C ARG A 220 9.90 21.85 -13.67
N TRP A 221 8.63 21.49 -13.75
CA TRP A 221 8.15 20.33 -14.49
C TRP A 221 7.01 20.70 -15.44
N ALA A 222 6.63 19.78 -16.33
CA ALA A 222 5.45 19.97 -17.17
C ALA A 222 4.16 19.79 -16.34
N ASN A 223 3.05 20.40 -16.75
CA ASN A 223 1.76 20.08 -16.16
C ASN A 223 1.39 18.63 -16.50
N LEU A 224 1.23 17.79 -15.47
CA LEU A 224 0.98 16.35 -15.58
C LEU A 224 -0.52 16.00 -15.55
N GLY A 225 -1.41 16.99 -15.58
CA GLY A 225 -2.86 16.79 -15.50
C GLY A 225 -3.40 16.66 -14.07
N TYR A 226 -2.57 16.89 -13.05
CA TYR A 226 -2.96 16.88 -11.65
C TYR A 226 -3.12 18.30 -11.08
N PRO A 227 -4.08 18.53 -10.16
CA PRO A 227 -4.28 19.83 -9.52
C PRO A 227 -3.20 20.17 -8.48
N PHE A 228 -2.50 19.16 -7.93
CA PHE A 228 -1.43 19.33 -6.95
C PHE A 228 -0.23 18.43 -7.24
N TYR A 229 0.93 18.83 -6.71
CA TYR A 229 2.19 18.13 -6.82
C TYR A 229 2.87 18.05 -5.45
N ARG A 230 3.29 16.85 -5.03
CA ARG A 230 4.18 16.65 -3.88
C ARG A 230 5.61 16.51 -4.37
N VAL A 231 6.53 17.20 -3.71
CA VAL A 231 7.97 17.14 -4.01
C VAL A 231 8.66 16.41 -2.87
N TYR A 232 9.41 15.36 -3.21
CA TYR A 232 10.19 14.56 -2.28
C TYR A 232 11.69 14.75 -2.56
N HIS A 233 12.51 14.52 -1.55
CA HIS A 233 13.97 14.46 -1.68
C HIS A 233 14.56 13.16 -1.12
N ALA A 234 15.72 12.75 -1.62
CA ALA A 234 16.43 11.57 -1.14
C ALA A 234 17.96 11.71 -1.27
N SER A 235 18.68 10.93 -0.46
CA SER A 235 20.14 10.81 -0.52
C SER A 235 20.62 9.77 -1.54
N SER A 236 19.72 8.92 -2.03
CA SER A 236 19.97 7.95 -3.10
C SER A 236 18.82 7.94 -4.11
N ALA A 237 19.09 7.45 -5.32
CA ALA A 237 18.09 7.31 -6.38
C ALA A 237 16.94 6.35 -5.99
N SER A 238 17.17 5.45 -5.04
CA SER A 238 16.19 4.45 -4.58
C SER A 238 15.59 4.80 -3.22
N GLY A 239 15.70 6.05 -2.77
CA GLY A 239 15.18 6.49 -1.47
C GLY A 239 16.16 6.32 -0.30
N PRO A 240 15.69 6.35 0.96
CA PRO A 240 14.30 6.64 1.36
C PRO A 240 13.86 8.03 0.90
N PHE A 241 12.61 8.13 0.46
CA PHE A 241 12.01 9.39 0.00
C PHE A 241 11.38 10.13 1.17
N GLU A 242 11.79 11.36 1.40
CA GLU A 242 11.21 12.23 2.42
C GLU A 242 10.42 13.33 1.71
N LEU A 243 9.20 13.62 2.16
CA LEU A 243 8.40 14.71 1.62
C LEU A 243 9.07 16.05 1.97
N LEU A 244 9.33 16.88 0.95
CA LEU A 244 9.87 18.23 1.12
C LEU A 244 8.71 19.22 1.29
N ASP A 245 7.83 19.33 0.28
CA ASP A 245 6.61 20.15 0.34
C ASP A 245 5.63 19.78 -0.78
N TRP A 246 4.52 20.49 -0.91
CA TRP A 246 3.58 20.38 -2.03
C TRP A 246 3.24 21.75 -2.64
N THR A 247 2.79 21.74 -3.89
CA THR A 247 2.43 22.95 -4.64
C THR A 247 1.36 22.64 -5.70
N SER A 248 0.54 23.62 -6.06
CA SER A 248 -0.33 23.55 -7.25
C SER A 248 0.34 24.11 -8.51
N ALA A 249 1.51 24.73 -8.37
CA ALA A 249 2.31 25.20 -9.49
C ALA A 249 3.13 24.08 -10.10
N THR A 250 3.67 24.32 -11.29
CA THR A 250 4.62 23.42 -11.96
C THR A 250 6.08 23.82 -11.70
N GLU A 251 6.32 24.53 -10.59
CA GLU A 251 7.66 24.91 -10.12
C GLU A 251 7.73 24.94 -8.59
N MET A 252 8.93 24.71 -8.05
CA MET A 252 9.25 24.83 -6.63
C MET A 252 10.67 25.33 -6.43
N THR A 253 10.84 26.28 -5.49
CA THR A 253 12.15 26.79 -5.08
C THR A 253 12.51 26.23 -3.71
N ILE A 254 13.65 25.55 -3.64
CA ILE A 254 14.24 25.03 -2.41
C ILE A 254 15.30 26.01 -1.95
N VAL A 255 14.97 26.75 -0.90
CA VAL A 255 15.85 27.77 -0.33
C VAL A 255 17.07 27.10 0.30
N ASN A 256 18.28 27.55 -0.07
CA ASN A 256 19.56 26.95 0.33
C ASN A 256 19.73 25.45 -0.06
N GLY A 257 18.98 24.95 -1.05
CA GLY A 257 19.00 23.53 -1.45
C GLY A 257 20.39 23.00 -1.84
N THR A 258 21.29 23.86 -2.31
CA THR A 258 22.68 23.47 -2.64
C THR A 258 23.52 23.05 -1.42
N SER A 259 23.08 23.39 -0.21
CA SER A 259 23.73 23.00 1.04
C SER A 259 23.24 21.66 1.61
N GLU A 260 22.23 21.04 0.99
CA GLU A 260 21.64 19.79 1.46
C GLU A 260 22.44 18.56 0.98
N LEU A 261 22.44 17.49 1.80
CA LEU A 261 23.03 16.19 1.42
C LEU A 261 22.14 15.40 0.45
N LYS A 262 20.90 15.84 0.25
CA LYS A 262 19.88 15.18 -0.56
C LYS A 262 20.03 15.69 -1.99
N LYS A 263 20.32 14.78 -2.93
CA LYS A 263 20.68 15.11 -4.33
C LYS A 263 19.63 14.69 -5.34
N PHE A 264 18.60 13.98 -4.89
CA PHE A 264 17.56 13.44 -5.74
C PHE A 264 16.25 14.10 -5.34
N TYR A 265 15.51 14.58 -6.33
CA TYR A 265 14.19 15.20 -6.15
C TYR A 265 13.16 14.44 -6.98
N TYR A 266 11.94 14.31 -6.46
CA TYR A 266 10.86 13.56 -7.12
C TYR A 266 9.58 14.37 -7.05
N VAL A 267 8.81 14.37 -8.13
CA VAL A 267 7.54 15.12 -8.20
C VAL A 267 6.40 14.14 -8.44
N VAL A 268 5.41 14.16 -7.56
CA VAL A 268 4.25 13.26 -7.62
C VAL A 268 2.99 14.08 -7.80
N GLY A 269 2.29 13.89 -8.92
CA GLY A 269 0.97 14.48 -9.13
C GLY A 269 -0.09 13.79 -8.26
N TRP A 270 -1.03 14.57 -7.72
CA TRP A 270 -2.11 14.09 -6.86
C TRP A 270 -3.36 14.98 -6.95
N ASP A 271 -4.52 14.36 -6.76
CA ASP A 271 -5.84 14.97 -6.97
C ASP A 271 -6.42 15.71 -5.76
N GLY A 272 -5.79 15.61 -4.58
CA GLY A 272 -6.20 16.35 -3.38
C GLY A 272 -6.94 15.54 -2.32
N ASP A 273 -7.16 14.24 -2.56
CA ASP A 273 -7.83 13.30 -1.66
C ASP A 273 -6.86 12.37 -0.89
#